data_AF-A0A1H4S4I7-F1
#
_entry.id   AF-A0A1H4S4I7-F1
#
_cell.length_a   1.000
_cell.length_b   1.000
_cell.length_c   1.000
_cell.angle_alpha   90.00
_cell.angle_beta   90.00
_cell.angle_gamma   90.00
#
_symmetry.space_group_name_H-M   'P 1'
#
loop_
_entity.id
_entity.type
_entity.pdbx_description
1 polymer ?
#
loop_
_entity_poly.entity_id
_entity_poly.type
_entity_poly.pdbx_seq_one_letter_code
_entity_poly.pdbx_strand_id
1 'polypeptide(L)'
;MTGRVQLTVAVDLSTPTAPGDSTVLVRRPGGLDTVRMTAPDLRAAQKKRSRIRAGFEDGGTSGGRIDVLLDVVVHIATDARTARSEVMWEREHPSAADPVGVDAVVYVGTPGGLASLILDIGAADVADGVTVVPAVAAGDSRDACVRLLLAEVLPILETHGLTPDPTVRRRAS
;
A
#
# COMPACT_ATOMS: atom_id res chain seq x y z
N MET A 1 -25.48 -12.41 8.36
CA MET A 1 -24.35 -11.77 9.05
C MET A 1 -23.36 -11.34 7.98
N THR A 2 -23.43 -10.10 7.52
CA THR A 2 -22.49 -9.54 6.54
C THR A 2 -21.15 -9.37 7.26
N GLY A 3 -20.23 -10.31 7.04
CA GLY A 3 -18.88 -10.21 7.58
C GLY A 3 -18.25 -8.92 7.06
N ARG A 4 -17.89 -8.00 7.97
CA ARG A 4 -17.12 -6.81 7.60
C ARG A 4 -15.81 -7.29 6.98
N VAL A 5 -15.58 -6.95 5.71
CA VAL A 5 -14.27 -7.14 5.08
C VAL A 5 -13.30 -6.25 5.82
N GLN A 6 -12.24 -6.85 6.36
CA GLN A 6 -11.22 -6.15 7.13
C GLN A 6 -10.04 -5.91 6.19
N LEU A 7 -9.81 -4.65 5.82
CA LEU A 7 -8.70 -4.26 4.94
C LEU A 7 -7.60 -3.59 5.76
N THR A 8 -6.35 -4.01 5.58
CA THR A 8 -5.19 -3.39 6.22
C THR A 8 -4.54 -2.36 5.29
N VAL A 9 -4.18 -1.16 5.78
CA VAL A 9 -3.54 -0.13 4.94
C VAL A 9 -2.26 0.35 5.60
N ALA A 10 -1.11 -0.16 5.19
CA ALA A 10 0.18 0.30 5.67
C ALA A 10 0.74 1.42 4.78
N VAL A 11 1.59 2.30 5.32
CA VAL A 11 2.35 3.27 4.54
C VAL A 11 3.84 2.96 4.69
N ASP A 12 4.51 2.63 3.59
CA ASP A 12 5.95 2.43 3.58
C ASP A 12 6.64 3.74 3.29
N LEU A 13 7.28 4.30 4.32
CA LEU A 13 8.06 5.53 4.19
C LEU A 13 9.54 5.24 3.91
N SER A 14 9.93 3.96 3.83
CA SER A 14 11.25 3.55 3.36
C SER A 14 11.43 3.99 1.93
N THR A 15 12.65 4.40 1.55
CA THR A 15 12.93 4.64 0.13
C THR A 15 12.75 3.33 -0.65
N PRO A 16 12.30 3.36 -1.91
CA PRO A 16 12.06 2.15 -2.72
C PRO A 16 13.32 1.30 -2.95
N THR A 17 14.49 1.86 -2.64
CA THR A 17 15.82 1.23 -2.74
C THR A 17 16.40 0.79 -1.39
N ALA A 18 15.72 1.02 -0.27
CA ALA A 18 16.20 0.55 1.03
C ALA A 18 15.79 -0.91 1.25
N PRO A 19 16.71 -1.79 1.70
CA PRO A 19 16.31 -3.09 2.22
C PRO A 19 15.43 -2.89 3.46
N GLY A 20 14.11 -2.99 3.26
CA GLY A 20 13.10 -3.40 4.24
C GLY A 20 13.07 -2.68 5.59
N ASP A 21 13.21 -1.36 5.67
CA ASP A 21 13.16 -0.69 6.97
C ASP A 21 12.47 0.69 6.93
N SER A 22 11.16 0.68 7.25
CA SER A 22 10.25 1.78 7.66
C SER A 22 8.81 1.57 7.14
N THR A 23 8.20 0.43 7.47
CA THR A 23 6.75 0.23 7.26
C THR A 23 5.96 0.83 8.42
N VAL A 24 5.17 1.87 8.17
CA VAL A 24 4.10 2.32 9.08
C VAL A 24 2.96 1.34 8.96
N LEU A 25 2.92 0.37 9.88
CA LEU A 25 1.82 -0.57 10.01
C LEU A 25 0.63 0.12 10.66
N VAL A 26 -0.53 -0.08 10.05
CA VAL A 26 -1.81 0.35 10.59
C VAL A 26 -2.54 -0.92 11.07
N ARG A 27 -1.97 -1.67 12.05
CA ARG A 27 -2.69 -2.63 12.94
C ARG A 27 -1.91 -3.28 14.14
N ARG A 28 -2.58 -3.58 15.27
CA ARG A 28 -2.52 -4.78 16.17
C ARG A 28 -3.65 -4.81 17.24
N PRO A 29 -4.01 -5.96 17.88
CA PRO A 29 -3.26 -7.22 18.03
C PRO A 29 -4.03 -8.50 17.64
N GLY A 30 -3.26 -9.52 17.26
CA GLY A 30 -3.75 -10.88 17.09
C GLY A 30 -2.78 -11.78 16.32
N GLY A 31 -1.48 -11.79 16.62
CA GLY A 31 -0.54 -12.83 16.18
C GLY A 31 -0.45 -13.20 14.69
N LEU A 32 -0.92 -12.37 13.76
CA LEU A 32 -0.98 -12.74 12.33
C LEU A 32 0.35 -12.40 11.65
N ASP A 33 0.95 -13.38 10.98
CA ASP A 33 2.06 -13.14 10.06
C ASP A 33 1.55 -12.32 8.86
N THR A 34 2.37 -11.40 8.38
CA THR A 34 2.04 -10.55 7.23
C THR A 34 3.00 -10.85 6.09
N VAL A 35 2.47 -11.01 4.89
CA VAL A 35 3.27 -11.21 3.67
C VAL A 35 3.05 -10.01 2.76
N ARG A 36 4.14 -9.28 2.46
CA ARG A 36 4.12 -8.26 1.41
C ARG A 36 4.30 -8.92 0.05
N MET A 37 3.57 -8.43 -0.94
CA MET A 37 3.73 -8.84 -2.33
C MET A 37 3.71 -7.64 -3.26
N THR A 38 4.55 -7.69 -4.29
CA THR A 38 4.42 -6.87 -5.49
C THR A 38 3.71 -7.67 -6.58
N ALA A 39 3.09 -6.96 -7.53
CA ALA A 39 2.50 -7.52 -8.73
C ALA A 39 2.42 -6.45 -9.82
N PRO A 40 2.47 -6.81 -11.11
CA PRO A 40 2.43 -5.85 -12.21
C PRO A 40 1.03 -5.24 -12.39
N ASP A 41 -0.01 -5.94 -11.95
CA ASP A 41 -1.40 -5.50 -12.02
C ASP A 41 -2.27 -6.18 -10.94
N LEU A 42 -3.50 -5.70 -10.78
CA LEU A 42 -4.44 -6.21 -9.76
C LEU A 42 -4.86 -7.67 -10.01
N ARG A 43 -4.89 -8.12 -11.26
CA ARG A 43 -5.26 -9.51 -11.59
C ARG A 43 -4.14 -10.47 -11.20
N ALA A 44 -2.89 -10.10 -11.47
CA ALA A 44 -1.71 -10.81 -11.04
C ALA A 44 -1.60 -10.83 -9.51
N ALA A 45 -1.92 -9.70 -8.85
CA ALA A 45 -1.98 -9.62 -7.39
C ALA A 45 -3.00 -10.61 -6.81
N GLN A 46 -4.24 -10.61 -7.32
CA GLN A 46 -5.29 -11.52 -6.87
C GLN A 46 -4.88 -12.99 -7.02
N LYS A 47 -4.29 -13.35 -8.17
CA LYS A 47 -3.78 -14.71 -8.40
C LYS A 47 -2.64 -15.08 -7.46
N LYS A 48 -1.73 -14.13 -7.19
CA LYS A 48 -0.60 -14.32 -6.27
C LYS A 48 -1.09 -14.50 -4.83
N ARG A 49 -2.05 -13.70 -4.36
CA ARG A 49 -2.70 -13.87 -3.06
C ARG A 49 -3.33 -15.24 -2.91
N SER A 50 -4.14 -15.68 -3.89
CA SER A 50 -4.79 -16.99 -3.85
C SER A 50 -3.76 -18.13 -3.70
N ARG A 51 -2.62 -18.05 -4.42
CA ARG A 51 -1.53 -19.02 -4.31
C ARG A 51 -0.84 -19.00 -2.94
N ILE A 52 -0.54 -17.81 -2.41
CA ILE A 52 0.06 -17.65 -1.08
C ILE A 52 -0.86 -18.29 -0.04
N ARG A 53 -2.16 -17.98 -0.09
CA ARG A 53 -3.16 -18.50 0.85
C ARG A 53 -3.25 -20.03 0.81
N ALA A 54 -3.36 -20.61 -0.39
CA ALA A 54 -3.40 -22.06 -0.56
C ALA A 54 -2.16 -22.75 0.02
N GLY A 55 -0.96 -22.19 -0.21
CA GLY A 55 0.28 -22.74 0.32
C GLY A 55 0.35 -22.76 1.86
N PHE A 56 -0.29 -21.79 2.54
CA PHE A 56 -0.37 -21.78 4.00
C PHE A 56 -1.44 -22.71 4.56
N GLU A 57 -2.54 -22.93 3.84
CA GLU A 57 -3.58 -23.89 4.19
C GLU A 57 -3.06 -25.34 4.06
N ASP A 58 -2.31 -25.63 2.99
CA ASP A 58 -1.71 -26.95 2.75
C ASP A 58 -0.54 -27.28 3.70
N GLY A 59 0.17 -26.25 4.19
CA GLY A 59 1.33 -26.37 5.07
C GLY A 59 1.02 -26.77 6.52
N GLY A 60 -0.24 -27.03 6.88
CA GLY A 60 -0.64 -27.56 8.19
C GLY A 60 -0.40 -26.62 9.38
N THR A 61 -0.13 -25.33 9.14
CA THR A 61 0.05 -24.35 10.21
C THR A 61 -1.29 -24.08 10.88
N SER A 62 -1.57 -24.85 11.93
CA SER A 62 -2.75 -24.66 12.78
C SER A 62 -2.64 -23.35 13.56
N GLY A 63 -3.35 -22.31 13.12
CA GLY A 63 -3.83 -21.25 14.02
C GLY A 63 -3.59 -19.80 13.59
N GLY A 64 -2.75 -19.52 12.58
CA GLY A 64 -2.47 -18.16 12.13
C GLY A 64 -3.19 -17.79 10.84
N ARG A 65 -4.10 -16.81 10.85
CA ARG A 65 -4.50 -16.11 9.62
C ARG A 65 -3.29 -15.30 9.13
N ILE A 66 -3.00 -15.34 7.83
CA ILE A 66 -1.93 -14.54 7.23
C ILE A 66 -2.55 -13.46 6.38
N ASP A 67 -2.15 -12.21 6.62
CA ASP A 67 -2.61 -11.08 5.84
C ASP A 67 -1.62 -10.82 4.69
N VAL A 68 -2.11 -10.87 3.45
CA VAL A 68 -1.31 -10.59 2.25
C VAL A 68 -1.52 -9.14 1.82
N LEU A 69 -0.46 -8.32 1.94
CA LEU A 69 -0.48 -6.90 1.59
C LEU A 69 0.11 -6.67 0.20
N LEU A 70 -0.63 -5.98 -0.66
CA LEU A 70 -0.16 -5.56 -1.97
C LEU A 70 0.57 -4.23 -1.88
N ASP A 71 1.82 -4.18 -2.34
CA ASP A 71 2.54 -2.93 -2.50
C ASP A 71 1.97 -2.15 -3.70
N VAL A 72 1.54 -0.91 -3.43
CA VAL A 72 1.02 0.04 -4.42
C VAL A 72 1.92 1.26 -4.40
N VAL A 73 2.59 1.52 -5.52
CA VAL A 73 3.42 2.72 -5.71
C VAL A 73 2.51 3.89 -6.02
N VAL A 74 2.62 4.97 -5.27
CA VAL A 74 1.64 6.06 -5.27
C VAL A 74 2.30 7.40 -5.48
N HIS A 75 1.76 8.17 -6.43
CA HIS A 75 1.94 9.61 -6.50
C HIS A 75 0.57 10.30 -6.49
N ILE A 76 0.34 11.18 -5.52
CA ILE A 76 -0.90 11.96 -5.42
C ILE A 76 -0.62 13.44 -5.35
N ALA A 77 -1.49 14.21 -6.00
CA ALA A 77 -1.57 15.65 -5.90
C ALA A 77 -3.05 16.07 -5.74
N THR A 78 -3.29 17.36 -5.54
CA THR A 78 -4.65 17.93 -5.40
C THR A 78 -5.54 17.66 -6.61
N ASP A 79 -4.95 17.50 -7.79
CA ASP A 79 -5.65 17.12 -9.01
C ASP A 79 -4.81 16.13 -9.86
N ALA A 80 -5.50 15.35 -10.69
CA ALA A 80 -4.87 14.30 -11.48
C ALA A 80 -3.92 14.84 -12.58
N ARG A 81 -4.09 16.08 -13.03
CA ARG A 81 -3.21 16.67 -14.04
C ARG A 81 -1.86 16.98 -13.42
N THR A 82 -1.87 17.63 -12.24
CA THR A 82 -0.67 17.92 -11.47
C THR A 82 0.10 16.66 -11.13
N ALA A 83 -0.58 15.63 -10.61
CA ALA A 83 0.06 14.35 -10.28
C ALA A 83 0.77 13.71 -11.49
N ARG A 84 0.14 13.74 -12.66
CA ARG A 84 0.73 13.19 -13.89
C ARG A 84 1.92 14.01 -14.38
N SER A 85 1.82 15.35 -14.30
CA SER A 85 2.89 16.25 -14.69
C SER A 85 4.14 16.07 -13.83
N GLU A 86 3.97 15.90 -12.51
CA GLU A 86 5.09 15.68 -11.58
C GLU A 86 5.80 14.34 -11.84
N VAL A 87 5.04 13.25 -12.05
CA VAL A 87 5.64 11.95 -12.39
C VAL A 87 6.35 11.98 -13.74
N MET A 88 5.80 12.67 -14.74
CA MET A 88 6.48 12.84 -16.03
C MET A 88 7.77 13.65 -15.87
N TRP A 89 7.72 14.74 -15.11
CA TRP A 89 8.89 15.56 -14.82
C TRP A 89 10.01 14.75 -14.15
N GLU A 90 9.67 13.91 -13.15
CA GLU A 90 10.63 13.05 -12.46
C GLU A 90 11.21 11.95 -13.37
N ARG A 91 10.41 11.41 -14.30
CA ARG A 91 10.90 10.46 -15.31
C ARG A 91 11.89 11.10 -16.28
N GLU A 92 11.65 12.36 -16.64
CA GLU A 92 12.53 13.14 -17.50
C GLU A 92 13.79 13.64 -16.75
N HIS A 93 13.66 13.83 -15.44
CA HIS A 93 14.73 14.31 -14.55
C HIS A 93 14.95 13.33 -13.39
N PRO A 94 15.41 12.09 -13.68
CA PRO A 94 15.57 11.08 -12.67
C PRO A 94 16.57 11.55 -11.63
N SER A 95 16.12 11.70 -10.39
CA SER A 95 17.03 11.77 -9.24
C SER A 95 17.73 10.43 -9.08
N ALA A 96 18.91 10.40 -8.43
CA ALA A 96 19.74 9.20 -8.27
C ALA A 96 19.08 8.02 -7.53
N ALA A 97 17.83 8.18 -7.07
CA ALA A 97 16.98 7.13 -6.53
C ALA A 97 15.90 6.78 -7.56
N ASP A 98 16.21 5.87 -8.48
CA ASP A 98 15.24 5.33 -9.44
C ASP A 98 14.28 4.39 -8.69
N PRO A 99 13.00 4.76 -8.47
CA PRO A 99 12.17 4.10 -7.46
C PRO A 99 11.15 3.10 -8.00
N VAL A 100 10.91 3.08 -9.32
CA VAL A 100 9.81 2.30 -9.88
C VAL A 100 10.31 0.90 -10.23
N GLY A 101 10.26 0.00 -9.24
CA GLY A 101 10.37 -1.43 -9.49
C GLY A 101 9.40 -1.85 -10.59
N VAL A 102 9.90 -2.52 -11.63
CA VAL A 102 9.22 -2.82 -12.90
C VAL A 102 8.00 -3.76 -12.76
N ASP A 103 7.65 -4.16 -11.54
CA ASP A 103 6.68 -5.22 -11.23
C ASP A 103 5.76 -4.82 -10.06
N ALA A 104 5.30 -3.57 -10.03
CA ALA A 104 4.41 -3.03 -9.00
C ALA A 104 3.20 -2.29 -9.59
N VAL A 105 2.08 -2.34 -8.87
CA VAL A 105 0.89 -1.55 -9.20
C VAL A 105 1.20 -0.09 -8.91
N VAL A 106 1.03 0.77 -9.92
CA VAL A 106 1.29 2.21 -9.79
C VAL A 106 -0.04 2.98 -9.86
N TYR A 107 -0.27 3.85 -8.88
CA TYR A 107 -1.36 4.81 -8.87
C TYR A 107 -0.82 6.23 -8.98
N VAL A 108 -1.31 6.97 -9.97
CA VAL A 108 -1.02 8.41 -10.14
C VAL A 108 -2.34 9.16 -10.27
N GLY A 109 -2.64 10.04 -9.31
CA GLY A 109 -3.93 10.71 -9.29
C GLY A 109 -4.20 11.56 -8.07
N THR A 110 -5.42 11.44 -7.53
CA THR A 110 -5.92 12.27 -6.43
C THR A 110 -6.07 11.44 -5.15
N PRO A 111 -6.11 12.07 -3.97
CA PRO A 111 -6.39 11.38 -2.72
C PRO A 111 -7.70 10.57 -2.75
N GLY A 112 -8.79 11.16 -3.24
CA GLY A 112 -10.08 10.48 -3.33
C GLY A 112 -10.07 9.28 -4.29
N GLY A 113 -9.34 9.38 -5.39
CA GLY A 113 -9.18 8.25 -6.31
C GLY A 113 -8.31 7.13 -5.72
N LEU A 114 -7.27 7.47 -4.95
CA LEU A 114 -6.49 6.47 -4.23
C LEU A 114 -7.32 5.75 -3.17
N ALA A 115 -8.09 6.48 -2.37
CA ALA A 115 -8.97 5.88 -1.37
C ALA A 115 -9.97 4.91 -2.01
N SER A 116 -10.55 5.30 -3.15
CA SER A 116 -11.45 4.42 -3.92
C SER A 116 -10.74 3.15 -4.39
N LEU A 117 -9.53 3.27 -4.95
CA LEU A 117 -8.73 2.12 -5.37
C LEU A 117 -8.44 1.17 -4.19
N ILE A 118 -8.09 1.70 -3.03
CA ILE A 118 -7.82 0.90 -1.83
C ILE A 118 -9.07 0.12 -1.41
N LEU A 119 -10.23 0.77 -1.39
CA LEU A 119 -11.50 0.12 -1.10
C LEU A 119 -11.85 -0.96 -2.13
N ASP A 120 -11.62 -0.70 -3.42
CA ASP A 120 -11.87 -1.65 -4.51
C ASP A 120 -10.96 -2.88 -4.39
N ILE A 121 -9.68 -2.71 -4.02
CA ILE A 121 -8.74 -3.81 -3.77
C ILE A 121 -9.29 -4.74 -2.67
N GLY A 122 -9.84 -4.17 -1.60
CA GLY A 122 -10.47 -4.95 -0.53
C GLY A 122 -11.78 -5.60 -0.95
N ALA A 123 -12.66 -4.87 -1.63
CA ALA A 123 -13.96 -5.37 -2.06
C ALA A 123 -13.85 -6.48 -3.11
N ALA A 124 -12.85 -6.42 -3.99
CA ALA A 124 -12.57 -7.43 -5.00
C ALA A 124 -11.68 -8.58 -4.51
N ASP A 125 -11.33 -8.60 -3.21
CA ASP A 125 -10.50 -9.63 -2.58
C ASP A 125 -9.13 -9.82 -3.28
N VAL A 126 -8.59 -8.72 -3.82
CA VAL A 126 -7.29 -8.68 -4.52
C VAL A 126 -6.15 -8.86 -3.51
N ALA A 127 -6.28 -8.20 -2.36
CA ALA A 127 -5.34 -8.26 -1.26
C ALA A 127 -6.10 -8.17 0.08
N ASP A 128 -5.52 -8.69 1.17
CA ASP A 128 -6.04 -8.46 2.54
C ASP A 128 -5.71 -7.04 3.04
N GLY A 129 -4.89 -6.33 2.27
CA GLY A 129 -4.51 -4.96 2.52
C GLY A 129 -3.56 -4.42 1.47
N VAL A 130 -3.19 -3.15 1.63
CA VAL A 130 -2.21 -2.48 0.79
C VAL A 130 -1.07 -1.94 1.62
N THR A 131 0.12 -1.90 1.02
CA THR A 131 1.22 -1.05 1.45
C THR A 131 1.32 0.10 0.46
N VAL A 132 1.05 1.33 0.90
CA VAL A 132 1.22 2.53 0.10
C VAL A 132 2.69 2.93 0.11
N VAL A 133 3.32 2.92 -1.06
CA VAL A 133 4.73 3.27 -1.25
C VAL A 133 4.80 4.56 -2.05
N PRO A 134 5.25 5.70 -1.50
CA PRO A 134 5.42 6.92 -2.27
C PRO A 134 6.35 6.68 -3.47
N ALA A 135 5.93 7.10 -4.67
CA ALA A 135 6.71 6.96 -5.88
C ALA A 135 8.02 7.75 -5.82
N VAL A 136 8.05 8.85 -5.07
CA VAL A 136 9.20 9.72 -4.92
C VAL A 136 9.98 9.33 -3.66
N ALA A 137 11.28 9.08 -3.80
CA ALA A 137 12.12 8.63 -2.69
C ALA A 137 12.43 9.74 -1.66
N ALA A 138 12.49 11.02 -2.06
CA ALA A 138 12.78 12.16 -1.19
C ALA A 138 12.36 13.50 -1.80
N GLY A 139 12.23 14.54 -0.96
CA GLY A 139 12.00 15.93 -1.39
C GLY A 139 10.57 16.44 -1.19
N ASP A 140 10.32 17.69 -1.58
CA ASP A 140 9.05 18.40 -1.36
C ASP A 140 7.84 17.66 -1.94
N SER A 141 7.99 17.01 -3.09
CA SER A 141 6.94 16.18 -3.72
C SER A 141 6.56 14.98 -2.85
N ARG A 142 7.55 14.31 -2.24
CA ARG A 142 7.29 13.20 -1.32
C ARG A 142 6.56 13.70 -0.08
N ASP A 143 7.00 14.80 0.51
CA ASP A 143 6.39 15.36 1.71
C ASP A 143 4.96 15.85 1.43
N ALA A 144 4.71 16.43 0.25
CA ALA A 144 3.37 16.76 -0.22
C ALA A 144 2.48 15.52 -0.36
N CYS A 145 2.99 14.46 -0.99
CA CYS A 145 2.29 13.18 -1.12
C CYS A 145 1.92 12.60 0.25
N VAL A 146 2.89 12.55 1.19
CA VAL A 146 2.64 12.05 2.56
C VAL A 146 1.63 12.92 3.30
N ARG A 147 1.69 14.25 3.18
CA ARG A 147 0.68 15.14 3.77
C ARG A 147 -0.72 14.84 3.22
N LEU A 148 -0.87 14.65 1.92
CA LEU A 148 -2.15 14.32 1.28
C LEU A 148 -2.67 12.94 1.72
N LEU A 149 -1.79 11.96 1.89
CA LEU A 149 -2.17 10.64 2.43
C LEU A 149 -2.81 10.79 3.82
N LEU A 150 -2.17 11.55 4.70
CA LEU A 150 -2.64 11.73 6.07
C LEU A 150 -3.87 12.64 6.17
N ALA A 151 -3.92 13.72 5.38
CA ALA A 151 -4.95 14.74 5.48
C ALA A 151 -6.23 14.40 4.72
N GLU A 152 -6.15 13.62 3.64
CA GLU A 152 -7.28 13.38 2.74
C GLU A 152 -7.61 11.90 2.56
N VAL A 153 -6.62 11.04 2.37
CA VAL A 153 -6.88 9.61 2.13
C VAL A 153 -7.33 8.92 3.40
N LEU A 154 -6.61 9.14 4.51
CA LEU A 154 -6.90 8.48 5.77
C LEU A 154 -8.32 8.78 6.31
N PRO A 155 -8.81 10.03 6.34
CA PRO A 155 -10.18 10.31 6.78
C PRO A 155 -11.27 9.63 5.92
N ILE A 156 -11.04 9.46 4.62
CA ILE A 156 -11.97 8.74 3.75
C ILE A 156 -12.02 7.27 4.19
N LEU A 157 -10.87 6.62 4.35
CA LEU A 157 -10.79 5.23 4.78
C LEU A 157 -11.43 5.01 6.17
N GLU A 158 -11.21 5.95 7.10
CA GLU A 158 -11.86 5.95 8.43
C GLU A 158 -13.38 5.97 8.34
N THR A 159 -13.93 6.82 7.46
CA THR A 159 -15.38 6.92 7.23
C THR A 159 -15.95 5.60 6.72
N HIS A 160 -15.15 4.81 6.02
CA HIS A 160 -15.50 3.47 5.56
C HIS A 160 -15.22 2.35 6.58
N GLY A 161 -14.88 2.70 7.83
CA GLY A 161 -14.65 1.76 8.92
C GLY A 161 -13.26 1.13 8.93
N LEU A 162 -12.33 1.65 8.11
CA LEU A 162 -10.92 1.29 8.14
C LEU A 162 -10.20 2.26 9.08
N THR A 163 -10.33 2.00 10.38
CA THR A 163 -9.71 2.83 11.41
C THR A 163 -8.19 2.66 11.38
N PRO A 164 -7.41 3.74 11.40
CA PRO A 164 -5.99 3.63 11.52
C PRO A 164 -5.63 3.06 12.88
N ASP A 165 -4.69 2.13 12.87
CA ASP A 165 -4.03 1.71 14.08
C ASP A 165 -2.77 2.56 14.29
N PRO A 166 -2.64 3.21 15.46
CA PRO A 166 -1.50 4.04 15.78
C PRO A 166 -0.23 3.24 16.12
N THR A 167 -0.24 1.90 16.05
CA THR A 167 0.99 1.10 16.24
C THR A 167 1.92 1.22 15.03
N VAL A 168 2.56 2.39 14.92
CA VAL A 168 3.82 2.60 14.21
C VAL A 168 4.84 1.60 14.76
N ARG A 169 4.95 0.43 14.16
CA ARG A 169 6.06 -0.47 14.43
C ARG A 169 7.22 -0.08 13.53
N ARG A 170 8.13 0.75 14.06
CA ARG A 170 9.54 0.62 13.67
C ARG A 170 9.91 -0.82 14.01
N ARG A 171 10.20 -1.64 13.00
CA ARG A 171 10.81 -2.94 13.28
C ARG A 171 12.15 -2.64 13.95
N ALA A 172 12.39 -3.25 15.11
CA ALA A 172 13.74 -3.26 15.66
C ALA A 172 14.58 -4.17 14.77
N SER A 173 15.77 -3.68 14.44
CA SER A 173 16.80 -4.30 13.62
C SER A 173 17.11 -5.74 14.01
#